data_AF-A0A7S0BGH1-F1
#
_entry.id   AF-A0A7S0BGH1-F1
#
_cell.length_a   1.000
_cell.length_b   1.000
_cell.length_c   1.000
_cell.angle_alpha   90.00
_cell.angle_beta   90.00
_cell.angle_gamma   90.00
#
_symmetry.space_group_name_H-M   'P 1'
#
loop_
_entity.id
_entity.type
_entity.pdbx_description
1 polymer ?
#
loop_
_entity_poly.entity_id
_entity_poly.type
_entity_poly.pdbx_seq_one_letter_code
_entity_poly.pdbx_strand_id
1 'polypeptide(L)'
;MFPLSEKSAVNLRGHYNLSNTTSFTDHEDASGSAVADFKLYTKFWGLQKYLSRAYEVEDSAVWEKVYESMQQIMEAFEGISVISTKDASGNEEKRAIKFLTDPQLFRLQLGDGFFRRQILVQFLILLRHLRIVQKPGEAFDSSKSHTESALNRRVLSLLDSIGPSGKTFGTGMTRAFYWEKHWIAWKANGCKPFDRAPVTFEASEQRRKRRRIGSEEEKTKKATKILLSYEDDDKGKPWALPSEGERTVDLKSWQNSAPTVELIQSQLKDDKDEEDPSLKRKNMKPYVWKTLRVLQRKNFLLVRRIAEERFDLDAILTADKSENDH
;
A
#
# COMPACT_ATOMS: atom_id res chain seq x y z
N MET A 1 0.27 14.22 17.35
CA MET A 1 0.75 14.42 15.97
C MET A 1 1.32 15.82 15.89
N PHE A 2 2.62 15.95 15.64
CA PHE A 2 3.25 17.27 15.48
C PHE A 2 3.01 17.78 14.05
N PRO A 3 2.69 19.07 13.84
CA PRO A 3 2.58 19.63 12.50
C PRO A 3 3.94 19.66 11.80
N LEU A 4 3.95 19.53 10.47
CA LEU A 4 5.17 19.52 9.66
C LEU A 4 5.99 20.81 9.76
N SER A 5 5.34 21.91 10.16
CA SER A 5 5.97 23.21 10.41
C SER A 5 6.70 23.30 11.76
N GLU A 6 6.52 22.31 12.64
CA GLU A 6 7.20 22.29 13.92
C GLU A 6 8.67 21.88 13.74
N LYS A 7 9.58 22.65 14.35
CA LYS A 7 11.03 22.41 14.26
C LYS A 7 11.46 21.04 14.79
N SER A 8 10.72 20.50 15.75
CA SER A 8 10.94 19.18 16.36
C SER A 8 10.55 18.02 15.43
N ALA A 9 9.63 18.25 14.48
CA ALA A 9 9.11 17.24 13.56
C ALA A 9 10.05 16.98 12.37
N VAL A 10 11.11 17.78 12.22
CA VAL A 10 12.06 17.70 11.09
C VAL A 10 13.48 17.54 11.63
N ASN A 11 14.25 16.62 11.04
CA ASN A 11 15.69 16.49 11.31
C ASN A 11 16.45 17.70 10.75
N LEU A 12 16.44 18.84 11.45
CA LEU A 12 16.99 20.12 10.96
C LEU A 12 18.47 20.05 10.62
N ARG A 13 19.26 19.37 11.46
CA ARG A 13 20.71 19.21 11.26
C ARG A 13 21.06 18.18 10.18
N GLY A 14 20.10 17.37 9.75
CA GLY A 14 20.34 16.35 8.72
C GLY A 14 21.27 15.24 9.20
N HIS A 15 21.23 14.90 10.49
CA HIS A 15 22.06 13.81 11.01
C HIS A 15 21.72 12.49 10.31
N TYR A 16 22.76 11.80 9.84
CA TYR A 16 22.65 10.48 9.24
C TYR A 16 22.29 9.45 10.31
N ASN A 17 21.45 8.48 9.93
CA ASN A 17 21.18 7.34 10.80
C ASN A 17 22.31 6.32 10.68
N LEU A 18 23.20 6.29 11.68
CA LEU A 18 24.34 5.38 11.72
C LEU A 18 24.03 4.04 12.42
N SER A 19 22.81 3.84 12.94
CA SER A 19 22.46 2.60 13.64
C SER A 19 22.22 1.41 12.69
N ASN A 20 21.91 1.68 11.42
CA ASN A 20 21.68 0.64 10.43
C ASN A 20 23.00 0.25 9.75
N THR A 21 23.68 -0.76 10.31
CA THR A 21 24.96 -1.27 9.78
C THR A 21 24.71 -2.56 9.00
N THR A 22 25.33 -2.68 7.81
CA THR A 22 25.31 -3.89 6.99
C THR A 22 26.50 -4.76 7.37
N SER A 23 26.24 -5.94 7.93
CA SER A 23 27.27 -6.95 8.22
C SER A 23 27.52 -7.84 7.00
N PHE A 24 28.78 -8.00 6.60
CA PHE A 24 29.19 -8.82 5.47
C PHE A 24 30.47 -9.59 5.83
N THR A 25 30.81 -10.63 5.06
CA THR A 25 31.94 -11.52 5.38
C THR A 25 33.25 -10.97 4.84
N ASP A 26 34.19 -10.67 5.74
CA ASP A 26 35.52 -10.14 5.39
C ASP A 26 36.60 -11.23 5.18
N HIS A 27 36.26 -12.51 5.30
CA HIS A 27 37.22 -13.62 5.23
C HIS A 27 37.12 -14.38 3.89
N GLU A 28 38.27 -14.54 3.22
CA GLU A 28 38.42 -15.35 2.01
C GLU A 28 38.36 -16.85 2.33
N ASP A 29 37.21 -17.49 2.09
CA ASP A 29 37.12 -18.96 2.01
C ASP A 29 37.19 -19.45 0.54
N ALA A 30 37.51 -18.56 -0.41
CA ALA A 30 37.36 -18.78 -1.84
C ALA A 30 38.67 -19.20 -2.55
N SER A 31 38.60 -20.21 -3.42
CA SER A 31 39.71 -20.66 -4.27
C SER A 31 39.42 -20.43 -5.77
N GLY A 32 40.42 -19.99 -6.54
CA GLY A 32 40.34 -19.85 -8.00
C GLY A 32 39.51 -18.66 -8.50
N SER A 33 38.65 -18.87 -9.51
CA SER A 33 37.78 -17.84 -10.11
C SER A 33 36.93 -17.06 -9.08
N ALA A 34 36.61 -17.73 -7.96
CA ALA A 34 35.90 -17.14 -6.83
C ALA A 34 36.67 -16.03 -6.09
N VAL A 35 38.01 -15.95 -6.25
CA VAL A 35 38.86 -14.92 -5.63
C VAL A 35 38.63 -13.55 -6.28
N ALA A 36 38.48 -13.49 -7.61
CA ALA A 36 38.18 -12.24 -8.31
C ALA A 36 36.80 -11.70 -7.88
N ASP A 37 35.85 -12.61 -7.66
CA ASP A 37 34.49 -12.29 -7.23
C ASP A 37 34.44 -11.85 -5.78
N PHE A 38 35.28 -12.46 -4.94
CA PHE A 38 35.43 -12.05 -3.55
C PHE A 38 36.06 -10.65 -3.43
N LYS A 39 37.03 -10.30 -4.28
CA LYS A 39 37.58 -8.93 -4.36
C LYS A 39 36.52 -7.90 -4.78
N LEU A 40 35.66 -8.23 -5.74
CA LEU A 40 34.55 -7.35 -6.11
C LEU A 40 33.52 -7.25 -4.97
N TYR A 41 33.20 -8.36 -4.32
CA TYR A 41 32.28 -8.42 -3.17
C TYR A 41 32.76 -7.56 -2.00
N THR A 42 34.04 -7.67 -1.62
CA THR A 42 34.63 -6.87 -0.53
C THR A 42 34.64 -5.39 -0.86
N LYS A 43 35.00 -5.02 -2.10
CA LYS A 43 34.90 -3.62 -2.56
C LYS A 43 33.46 -3.12 -2.56
N PHE A 44 32.51 -3.94 -3.00
CA PHE A 44 31.10 -3.61 -3.07
C PHE A 44 30.50 -3.33 -1.69
N TRP A 45 30.68 -4.22 -0.72
CA TRP A 45 30.13 -4.03 0.62
C TRP A 45 30.94 -3.03 1.45
N GLY A 46 32.24 -2.89 1.19
CA GLY A 46 33.05 -1.82 1.75
C GLY A 46 32.56 -0.42 1.36
N LEU A 47 31.98 -0.28 0.16
CA LEU A 47 31.39 0.98 -0.31
C LEU A 47 30.17 1.41 0.53
N GLN A 48 29.46 0.46 1.14
CA GLN A 48 28.26 0.73 1.94
C GLN A 48 28.52 1.70 3.11
N LYS A 49 29.74 1.69 3.65
CA LYS A 49 30.18 2.64 4.68
C LYS A 49 30.06 4.08 4.18
N TYR A 50 30.56 4.35 2.97
CA TYR A 50 30.55 5.68 2.36
C TYR A 50 29.15 6.11 1.93
N LEU A 51 28.32 5.16 1.46
CA LEU A 51 26.90 5.42 1.15
C LEU A 51 26.09 5.80 2.40
N SER A 52 26.48 5.29 3.57
CA SER A 52 25.85 5.62 4.85
C SER A 52 26.38 6.93 5.46
N ARG A 53 27.60 7.35 5.06
CA ARG A 53 28.33 8.51 5.59
C ARG A 53 28.82 9.40 4.44
N ALA A 54 27.87 10.04 3.77
CA ALA A 54 28.17 10.81 2.57
C ALA A 54 29.19 11.96 2.81
N TYR A 55 29.26 12.50 4.03
CA TYR A 55 30.24 13.53 4.40
C TYR A 55 31.71 13.05 4.36
N GLU A 56 31.99 11.75 4.54
CA GLU A 56 33.36 11.22 4.41
C GLU A 56 33.87 11.31 2.96
N VAL A 57 32.95 11.40 1.98
CA VAL A 57 33.26 11.42 0.53
C VAL A 57 33.62 12.83 0.03
N GLU A 58 33.44 13.87 0.85
CA GLU A 58 33.86 15.23 0.52
C GLU A 58 35.39 15.34 0.36
N ASP A 59 36.15 14.51 1.09
CA ASP A 59 37.61 14.41 0.97
C ASP A 59 38.03 13.82 -0.39
N SER A 60 39.06 14.42 -1.00
CA SER A 60 39.58 14.00 -2.31
C SER A 60 40.18 12.61 -2.31
N ALA A 61 40.93 12.26 -1.26
CA ALA A 61 41.57 10.96 -1.19
C ALA A 61 40.54 9.82 -1.04
N VAL A 62 39.42 10.11 -0.38
CA VAL A 62 38.30 9.16 -0.22
C VAL A 62 37.49 9.08 -1.51
N TRP A 63 37.22 10.21 -2.16
CA TRP A 63 36.50 10.26 -3.43
C TRP A 63 37.14 9.38 -4.51
N GLU A 64 38.45 9.46 -4.70
CA GLU A 64 39.14 8.65 -5.72
C GLU A 64 38.95 7.14 -5.50
N LYS A 65 39.02 6.68 -4.25
CA LYS A 65 38.77 5.26 -3.91
C LYS A 65 37.32 4.85 -4.16
N VAL A 66 36.38 5.73 -3.81
CA VAL A 66 34.94 5.54 -4.03
C VAL A 66 34.64 5.50 -5.53
N TYR A 67 35.21 6.43 -6.29
CA TYR A 67 35.08 6.52 -7.74
C TYR A 67 35.57 5.24 -8.43
N GLU A 68 36.78 4.77 -8.10
CA GLU A 68 37.34 3.52 -8.65
C GLU A 68 36.43 2.32 -8.33
N SER A 69 35.96 2.23 -7.07
CA SER A 69 35.07 1.14 -6.65
C SER A 69 33.73 1.18 -7.38
N MET A 70 33.12 2.35 -7.54
CA MET A 70 31.87 2.54 -8.30
C MET A 70 32.04 2.18 -9.78
N GLN A 71 33.18 2.53 -10.39
CA GLN A 71 33.47 2.17 -11.78
C GLN A 71 33.53 0.65 -11.96
N GLN A 72 34.27 -0.06 -11.10
CA GLN A 72 34.38 -1.53 -11.17
C GLN A 72 33.02 -2.22 -10.99
N ILE A 73 32.17 -1.70 -10.10
CA ILE A 73 30.82 -2.24 -9.90
C ILE A 73 29.94 -2.00 -11.14
N MET A 74 30.01 -0.81 -11.75
CA MET A 74 29.27 -0.52 -12.98
C MET A 74 29.76 -1.35 -14.17
N GLU A 75 31.07 -1.57 -14.30
CA GLU A 75 31.64 -2.47 -15.29
C GLU A 75 31.15 -3.91 -15.09
N ALA A 76 31.05 -4.38 -13.85
CA ALA A 76 30.46 -5.67 -13.54
C ALA A 76 28.96 -5.74 -13.91
N PHE A 77 28.20 -4.65 -13.70
CA PHE A 77 26.81 -4.57 -14.15
C PHE A 77 26.69 -4.58 -15.68
N GLU A 78 27.61 -3.94 -16.41
CA GLU A 78 27.62 -3.95 -17.87
C GLU A 78 28.00 -5.33 -18.43
N GLY A 79 28.92 -6.03 -17.77
CA GLY A 79 29.38 -7.37 -18.18
C GLY A 79 28.39 -8.50 -17.90
N ILE A 80 27.43 -8.31 -16.98
CA ILE A 80 26.42 -9.32 -16.62
C ILE A 80 25.08 -8.89 -17.21
N SER A 81 24.40 -9.77 -17.95
CA SER A 81 23.05 -9.49 -18.45
C SER A 81 22.03 -9.43 -17.32
N VAL A 82 21.06 -8.52 -17.43
CA VAL A 82 19.95 -8.42 -16.45
C VAL A 82 19.03 -9.62 -16.62
N ILE A 83 18.80 -10.34 -15.53
CA ILE A 83 17.84 -11.45 -15.49
C ILE A 83 16.44 -10.84 -15.62
N SER A 84 15.78 -11.10 -16.75
CA SER A 84 14.42 -10.63 -16.99
C SER A 84 13.45 -11.39 -16.09
N THR A 85 13.02 -10.77 -14.99
CA THR A 85 11.93 -11.28 -14.16
C THR A 85 10.61 -11.10 -14.92
N LYS A 86 10.28 -12.05 -15.78
CA LYS A 86 9.02 -12.06 -16.55
C LYS A 86 7.77 -12.23 -15.67
N ASP A 87 7.95 -12.63 -14.41
CA ASP A 87 6.85 -13.03 -13.53
C ASP A 87 6.87 -12.24 -12.21
N ALA A 88 6.55 -10.94 -12.24
CA ALA A 88 6.41 -10.11 -11.03
C ALA A 88 4.98 -9.60 -10.80
N SER A 89 3.97 -10.24 -11.40
CA SER A 89 2.55 -9.90 -11.18
C SER A 89 1.95 -10.51 -9.91
N GLY A 90 2.66 -11.38 -9.18
CA GLY A 90 2.04 -12.23 -8.15
C GLY A 90 2.74 -12.32 -6.80
N ASN A 91 3.87 -11.65 -6.55
CA ASN A 91 4.68 -11.91 -5.34
C ASN A 91 5.40 -10.67 -4.77
N GLU A 92 4.84 -9.46 -4.91
CA GLU A 92 5.44 -8.25 -4.33
C GLU A 92 5.52 -8.30 -2.79
N GLU A 93 4.69 -9.12 -2.14
CA GLU A 93 4.61 -9.25 -0.68
C GLU A 93 5.81 -9.95 -0.02
N LYS A 94 6.68 -10.64 -0.79
CA LYS A 94 7.84 -11.39 -0.24
C LYS A 94 9.20 -10.79 -0.59
N ARG A 95 9.29 -9.47 -0.80
CA ARG A 95 10.60 -8.82 -1.02
C ARG A 95 11.34 -8.65 0.31
N ALA A 96 12.62 -9.04 0.34
CA ALA A 96 13.47 -8.87 1.50
C ALA A 96 13.65 -7.38 1.81
N ILE A 97 13.52 -7.02 3.10
CA ILE A 97 13.66 -5.63 3.58
C ILE A 97 15.14 -5.22 3.64
N LYS A 98 16.06 -6.19 3.76
CA LYS A 98 17.52 -5.99 3.81
C LYS A 98 18.21 -6.76 2.69
N PHE A 99 19.39 -6.29 2.30
CA PHE A 99 20.24 -7.00 1.36
C PHE A 99 20.74 -8.33 1.94
N LEU A 100 20.87 -9.33 1.08
CA LEU A 100 21.58 -10.55 1.43
C LEU A 100 23.06 -10.29 1.18
N THR A 101 23.90 -10.48 2.20
CA THR A 101 25.33 -10.21 2.15
C THR A 101 26.15 -11.48 1.97
N ASP A 102 25.56 -12.57 1.47
CA ASP A 102 26.28 -13.82 1.25
C ASP A 102 27.17 -13.73 -0.02
N PRO A 103 28.48 -13.99 0.07
CA PRO A 103 29.38 -14.00 -1.09
C PRO A 103 28.94 -14.96 -2.21
N GLN A 104 28.36 -16.11 -1.86
CA GLN A 104 27.96 -17.12 -2.84
C GLN A 104 26.78 -16.65 -3.69
N LEU A 105 25.91 -15.81 -3.12
CA LEU A 105 24.75 -15.25 -3.82
C LEU A 105 25.09 -13.96 -4.59
N PHE A 106 26.25 -13.37 -4.34
CA PHE A 106 26.61 -12.06 -4.89
C PHE A 106 26.52 -12.01 -6.42
N ARG A 107 27.07 -13.01 -7.12
CA ARG A 107 26.99 -13.12 -8.59
C ARG A 107 25.55 -13.17 -9.10
N LEU A 108 24.67 -13.89 -8.39
CA LEU A 108 23.27 -13.99 -8.75
C LEU A 108 22.55 -12.64 -8.53
N GLN A 109 22.84 -11.97 -7.41
CA GLN A 109 22.30 -10.65 -7.11
C GLN A 109 22.75 -9.59 -8.11
N LEU A 110 23.99 -9.67 -8.59
CA LEU A 110 24.46 -8.81 -9.68
C LEU A 110 23.62 -8.97 -10.94
N GLY A 111 22.96 -10.11 -11.18
CA GLY A 111 22.03 -10.29 -12.30
C GLY A 111 20.63 -9.73 -12.06
N ASP A 112 20.23 -9.46 -10.81
CA ASP A 112 18.90 -8.99 -10.45
C ASP A 112 18.69 -7.51 -10.79
N GLY A 113 17.68 -7.22 -11.61
CA GLY A 113 17.32 -5.86 -12.00
C GLY A 113 16.87 -4.98 -10.83
N PHE A 114 16.20 -5.56 -9.83
CA PHE A 114 15.76 -4.79 -8.66
C PHE A 114 16.94 -4.40 -7.76
N PHE A 115 17.81 -5.36 -7.45
CA PHE A 115 19.06 -5.10 -6.74
C PHE A 115 19.91 -4.02 -7.43
N ARG A 116 20.15 -4.14 -8.74
CA ARG A 116 20.89 -3.12 -9.52
C ARG A 116 20.26 -1.74 -9.39
N ARG A 117 18.94 -1.63 -9.51
CA ARG A 117 18.23 -0.34 -9.36
C ARG A 117 18.47 0.27 -7.99
N GLN A 118 18.39 -0.51 -6.91
CA GLN A 118 18.61 -0.01 -5.56
C GLN A 118 20.03 0.56 -5.39
N ILE A 119 21.05 -0.16 -5.86
CA ILE A 119 22.44 0.28 -5.77
C ILE A 119 22.70 1.53 -6.63
N LEU A 120 22.23 1.53 -7.88
CA LEU A 120 22.37 2.70 -8.77
C LEU A 120 21.66 3.93 -8.21
N VAL A 121 20.51 3.77 -7.55
CA VAL A 121 19.83 4.88 -6.88
C VAL A 121 20.63 5.39 -5.68
N GLN A 122 21.23 4.50 -4.87
CA GLN A 122 22.13 4.93 -3.79
C GLN A 122 23.33 5.71 -4.33
N PHE A 123 23.88 5.31 -5.48
CA PHE A 123 24.93 6.05 -6.16
C PHE A 123 24.46 7.44 -6.59
N LEU A 124 23.27 7.56 -7.18
CA LEU A 124 22.71 8.86 -7.54
C LEU A 124 22.51 9.77 -6.32
N ILE A 125 22.06 9.23 -5.19
CA ILE A 125 21.90 9.99 -3.94
C ILE A 125 23.25 10.49 -3.43
N LEU A 126 24.31 9.67 -3.50
CA LEU A 126 25.65 10.09 -3.11
C LEU A 126 26.21 11.18 -4.05
N LEU A 127 26.13 10.99 -5.37
CA LEU A 127 26.57 11.98 -6.36
C LEU A 127 25.80 13.31 -6.19
N ARG A 128 24.51 13.22 -5.88
CA ARG A 128 23.66 14.37 -5.59
C ARG A 128 24.10 15.10 -4.33
N HIS A 129 24.45 14.38 -3.26
CA HIS A 129 24.98 14.97 -2.04
C HIS A 129 26.21 15.83 -2.30
N LEU A 130 27.16 15.34 -3.11
CA LEU A 130 28.36 16.09 -3.50
C LEU A 130 28.03 17.38 -4.25
N ARG A 131 26.90 17.46 -4.97
CA ARG A 131 26.44 18.69 -5.61
C ARG A 131 25.73 19.66 -4.66
N ILE A 132 25.12 19.16 -3.60
CA ILE A 132 24.39 19.98 -2.62
C ILE A 132 25.34 20.63 -1.62
N VAL A 133 26.36 19.90 -1.15
CA VAL A 133 27.32 20.41 -0.15
C VAL A 133 28.24 21.49 -0.72
N GLN A 134 28.34 21.60 -2.05
CA GLN A 134 29.07 22.67 -2.71
C GLN A 134 28.56 24.05 -2.24
N LYS A 135 29.38 24.73 -1.44
CA LYS A 135 29.08 26.10 -1.01
C LYS A 135 29.20 27.04 -2.21
N PRO A 136 28.26 27.98 -2.39
CA PRO A 136 28.39 28.98 -3.44
C PRO A 136 29.62 29.87 -3.14
N GLY A 137 30.69 29.70 -3.92
CA GLY A 137 31.91 30.53 -3.85
C GLY A 137 33.20 29.80 -3.47
N GLU A 138 33.16 28.57 -2.96
CA GLU A 138 34.37 27.74 -2.81
C GLU A 138 34.68 27.07 -4.15
N ALA A 139 35.89 27.25 -4.67
CA ALA A 139 36.32 26.65 -5.93
C ALA A 139 36.26 25.12 -5.79
N PHE A 140 35.26 24.52 -6.42
CA PHE A 140 35.18 23.08 -6.53
C PHE A 140 36.42 22.58 -7.28
N ASP A 141 36.98 21.47 -6.82
CA ASP A 141 37.99 20.78 -7.60
C ASP A 141 37.36 20.36 -8.93
N SER A 142 37.70 21.09 -10.00
CA SER A 142 37.16 20.89 -11.33
C SER A 142 37.30 19.43 -11.78
N SER A 143 38.31 18.73 -11.28
CA SER A 143 38.52 17.29 -11.51
C SER A 143 37.39 16.43 -10.93
N LYS A 144 37.01 16.67 -9.66
CA LYS A 144 35.89 15.97 -9.00
C LYS A 144 34.55 16.22 -9.68
N SER A 145 34.35 17.44 -10.19
CA SER A 145 33.14 17.79 -10.95
C SER A 145 32.95 16.98 -12.21
N HIS A 146 34.04 16.85 -12.95
CA HIS A 146 34.05 16.16 -14.22
C HIS A 146 33.82 14.67 -14.01
N THR A 147 34.53 14.08 -13.05
CA THR A 147 34.40 12.66 -12.69
C THR A 147 33.00 12.32 -12.16
N GLU A 148 32.44 13.12 -11.26
CA GLU A 148 31.06 12.99 -10.77
C GLU A 148 30.04 13.06 -11.91
N SER A 149 30.15 14.06 -12.79
CA SER A 149 29.23 14.25 -13.90
C SER A 149 29.31 13.13 -14.95
N ALA A 150 30.48 12.52 -15.12
CA ALA A 150 30.65 11.34 -15.95
C ALA A 150 29.98 10.10 -15.31
N LEU A 151 30.19 9.85 -14.02
CA LEU A 151 29.51 8.77 -13.29
C LEU A 151 27.99 8.94 -13.34
N ASN A 152 27.49 10.14 -13.08
CA ASN A 152 26.05 10.40 -13.05
C ASN A 152 25.38 10.06 -14.39
N ARG A 153 26.02 10.40 -15.52
CA ARG A 153 25.53 10.03 -16.86
C ARG A 153 25.53 8.52 -17.07
N ARG A 154 26.59 7.82 -16.65
CA ARG A 154 26.70 6.36 -16.77
C ARG A 154 25.65 5.65 -15.93
N VAL A 155 25.45 6.08 -14.69
CA VAL A 155 24.42 5.52 -13.78
C VAL A 155 23.01 5.68 -14.35
N LEU A 156 22.67 6.86 -14.89
CA LEU A 156 21.37 7.09 -15.53
C LEU A 156 21.19 6.20 -16.77
N SER A 157 22.23 6.05 -17.59
CA SER A 157 22.20 5.14 -18.76
C SER A 157 21.98 3.68 -18.35
N LEU A 158 22.58 3.23 -17.24
CA LEU A 158 22.37 1.88 -16.70
C LEU A 158 20.97 1.71 -16.11
N LEU A 159 20.40 2.72 -15.47
CA LEU A 159 19.02 2.67 -14.98
C LEU A 159 18.02 2.57 -16.13
N ASP A 160 18.26 3.29 -17.22
CA ASP A 160 17.40 3.27 -18.40
C ASP A 160 17.41 1.91 -19.11
N SER A 161 18.52 1.16 -19.05
CA SER A 161 18.64 -0.16 -19.65
C SER A 161 17.99 -1.29 -18.83
N ILE A 162 17.76 -1.08 -17.52
CA ILE A 162 17.12 -2.08 -16.67
C ILE A 162 15.59 -2.05 -16.86
N GLY A 163 15.00 -3.16 -17.30
CA GLY A 163 13.54 -3.34 -17.32
C GLY A 163 12.93 -3.74 -15.96
N PRO A 164 11.60 -3.68 -15.78
CA PRO A 164 10.56 -3.09 -16.64
C PRO A 164 10.50 -1.55 -16.50
N SER A 165 10.30 -0.84 -17.61
CA SER A 165 10.14 0.62 -17.65
C SER A 165 11.32 1.43 -17.06
N GLY A 166 12.56 1.12 -17.46
CA GLY A 166 13.77 1.83 -17.01
C GLY A 166 13.70 3.35 -17.24
N LYS A 167 13.33 3.78 -18.45
CA LYS A 167 13.19 5.20 -18.81
C LYS A 167 12.17 5.97 -17.96
N THR A 168 11.04 5.35 -17.62
CA THR A 168 10.04 6.00 -16.74
C THR A 168 10.56 6.08 -15.30
N PHE A 169 11.33 5.09 -14.86
CA PHE A 169 12.00 5.12 -13.56
C PHE A 169 13.05 6.23 -13.51
N GLY A 170 13.89 6.37 -14.54
CA GLY A 170 14.89 7.44 -14.65
C GLY A 170 14.28 8.84 -14.64
N THR A 171 13.19 9.06 -15.39
CA THR A 171 12.45 10.33 -15.35
C THR A 171 11.79 10.58 -13.99
N GLY A 172 11.23 9.55 -13.36
CA GLY A 172 10.72 9.61 -11.98
C GLY A 172 11.79 10.02 -10.97
N MET A 173 13.00 9.47 -11.07
CA MET A 173 14.14 9.81 -10.20
C MET A 173 14.59 11.26 -10.41
N THR A 174 14.64 11.73 -11.66
CA THR A 174 14.95 13.13 -11.97
C THR A 174 13.92 14.08 -11.33
N ARG A 175 12.64 13.71 -11.36
CA ARG A 175 11.56 14.46 -10.69
C ARG A 175 11.69 14.42 -9.16
N ALA A 176 12.08 13.29 -8.58
CA ALA A 176 12.33 13.18 -7.15
C ALA A 176 13.46 14.14 -6.71
N PHE A 177 14.56 14.21 -7.45
CA PHE A 177 15.64 15.16 -7.16
C PHE A 177 15.25 16.63 -7.39
N TYR A 178 14.34 16.90 -8.33
CA TYR A 178 13.75 18.22 -8.48
C TYR A 178 12.96 18.62 -7.21
N TRP A 179 12.15 17.73 -6.65
CA TRP A 179 11.44 17.99 -5.39
C TRP A 179 12.37 18.07 -4.18
N GLU A 180 13.40 17.24 -4.12
CA GLU A 180 14.44 17.31 -3.08
C GLU A 180 15.06 18.71 -2.99
N LYS A 181 15.36 19.34 -4.14
CA LYS A 181 15.88 20.71 -4.18
C LYS A 181 14.94 21.69 -3.46
N HIS A 182 13.63 21.56 -3.69
CA HIS A 182 12.63 22.41 -3.04
C HIS A 182 12.51 22.10 -1.55
N TRP A 183 12.62 20.83 -1.17
CA TRP A 183 12.60 20.40 0.23
C TRP A 183 13.79 20.98 1.02
N ILE A 184 14.99 20.92 0.44
CA ILE A 184 16.21 21.51 1.01
C ILE A 184 16.05 23.02 1.17
N ALA A 185 15.58 23.72 0.12
CA ALA A 185 15.37 25.16 0.16
C ALA A 185 14.29 25.57 1.19
N TRP A 186 13.19 24.81 1.28
CA TRP A 186 12.15 25.05 2.28
C TRP A 186 12.68 24.88 3.70
N LYS A 187 13.48 23.84 3.95
CA LYS A 187 14.12 23.58 5.23
C LYS A 187 15.12 24.67 5.60
N ALA A 188 15.93 25.13 4.64
CA ALA A 188 16.86 26.25 4.82
C ALA A 188 16.13 27.55 5.18
N ASN A 189 14.91 27.75 4.66
CA ASN A 189 14.05 28.90 4.95
C ASN A 189 13.24 28.77 6.25
N GLY A 190 13.61 27.85 7.15
CA GLY A 190 13.01 27.73 8.47
C GLY A 190 11.67 26.99 8.52
N CYS A 191 11.40 26.12 7.54
CA CYS A 191 10.23 25.22 7.53
C CYS A 191 8.88 25.94 7.64
N LYS A 192 8.64 26.93 6.77
CA LYS A 192 7.39 27.72 6.79
C LYS A 192 6.15 26.81 6.66
N PRO A 193 5.03 27.09 7.38
CA PRO A 193 3.81 26.31 7.26
C PRO A 193 3.30 26.25 5.82
N PHE A 194 2.90 25.06 5.37
CA PHE A 194 2.24 24.84 4.09
C PHE A 194 0.71 24.71 4.21
N ASP A 195 0.20 24.70 5.44
CA ASP A 195 -1.23 24.54 5.69
C ASP A 195 -1.97 25.77 5.18
N ARG A 196 -2.96 25.51 4.31
CA ARG A 196 -3.95 26.53 3.97
C ARG A 196 -4.77 26.80 5.22
N ALA A 197 -5.12 28.06 5.45
CA ALA A 197 -6.08 28.40 6.49
C ALA A 197 -7.33 27.50 6.31
N PRO A 198 -7.91 26.99 7.41
CA PRO A 198 -9.11 26.19 7.32
C PRO A 198 -10.15 26.97 6.52
N VAL A 199 -10.80 26.30 5.57
CA VAL A 199 -11.89 26.92 4.82
C VAL A 199 -12.93 27.33 5.84
N THR A 200 -13.08 28.64 6.04
CA THR A 200 -14.16 29.18 6.84
C THR A 200 -15.43 28.84 6.07
N PHE A 201 -16.16 27.83 6.56
CA PHE A 201 -17.57 27.74 6.24
C PHE A 201 -18.21 28.96 6.90
N GLU A 202 -18.17 30.11 6.23
CA GLU A 202 -19.24 31.08 6.41
C GLU A 202 -20.50 30.26 6.19
N ALA A 203 -21.24 29.98 7.27
CA ALA A 203 -22.55 29.39 7.17
C ALA A 203 -23.30 30.31 6.23
N SER A 204 -23.43 29.91 4.97
CA SER A 204 -24.12 30.72 4.00
C SER A 204 -25.57 30.76 4.48
N GLU A 205 -25.89 31.83 5.18
CA GLU A 205 -27.22 32.13 5.71
C GLU A 205 -28.24 32.33 4.58
N GLN A 206 -27.81 32.14 3.34
CA GLN A 206 -28.64 31.83 2.20
C GLN A 206 -29.11 30.37 2.24
N ARG A 207 -29.72 29.97 3.36
CA ARG A 207 -30.77 28.95 3.32
C ARG A 207 -31.87 29.53 2.44
N ARG A 208 -31.77 29.33 1.11
CA ARG A 208 -32.86 29.63 0.17
C ARG A 208 -34.12 29.07 0.80
N LYS A 209 -35.06 29.95 1.20
CA LYS A 209 -36.40 29.55 1.63
C LYS A 209 -36.88 28.55 0.58
N ARG A 210 -37.01 27.28 0.96
CA ARG A 210 -37.63 26.26 0.10
C ARG A 210 -38.97 26.85 -0.31
N ARG A 211 -39.13 27.23 -1.58
CA ARG A 211 -40.44 27.63 -2.10
C ARG A 211 -41.33 26.41 -1.90
N ARG A 212 -42.48 26.61 -1.24
CA ARG A 212 -43.51 25.57 -1.18
C ARG A 212 -43.78 25.13 -2.62
N ILE A 213 -43.67 23.83 -2.86
CA ILE A 213 -44.10 23.21 -4.11
C ILE A 213 -45.61 23.42 -4.18
N GLY A 214 -46.07 24.17 -5.18
CA GLY A 214 -47.48 24.51 -5.39
C GLY A 214 -47.76 26.01 -5.37
N SER A 215 -47.36 26.72 -6.43
CA SER A 215 -48.03 27.93 -6.92
C SER A 215 -47.35 28.36 -8.22
N GLU A 216 -48.18 28.48 -9.23
CA GLU A 216 -48.00 29.06 -10.57
C GLU A 216 -46.80 28.60 -11.41
N GLU A 217 -47.14 27.81 -12.42
CA GLU A 217 -46.54 27.86 -13.76
C GLU A 217 -46.28 29.31 -14.19
N GLU A 218 -45.03 29.65 -14.52
CA GLU A 218 -44.74 30.50 -15.67
C GLU A 218 -43.22 30.61 -15.94
N LYS A 219 -42.87 30.38 -17.21
CA LYS A 219 -41.73 30.94 -17.96
C LYS A 219 -40.34 30.38 -17.64
N THR A 220 -40.08 29.19 -18.17
CA THR A 220 -38.74 28.72 -18.54
C THR A 220 -38.17 29.55 -19.69
N LYS A 221 -37.02 30.23 -19.48
CA LYS A 221 -36.08 30.56 -20.57
C LYS A 221 -34.65 30.25 -20.17
N LYS A 222 -34.13 29.18 -20.79
CA LYS A 222 -32.76 28.92 -21.23
C LYS A 222 -31.62 29.06 -20.19
N ALA A 223 -31.25 27.92 -19.61
CA ALA A 223 -29.85 27.59 -19.38
C ALA A 223 -29.62 26.17 -19.89
N THR A 224 -28.77 26.05 -20.91
CA THR A 224 -28.31 24.83 -21.54
C THR A 224 -27.75 23.86 -20.50
N LYS A 225 -28.57 22.90 -20.07
CA LYS A 225 -28.10 21.70 -19.38
C LYS A 225 -27.40 20.86 -20.43
N ILE A 226 -26.07 20.91 -20.44
CA ILE A 226 -25.25 19.96 -21.18
C ILE A 226 -25.55 18.59 -20.57
N LEU A 227 -26.46 17.87 -21.21
CA LEU A 227 -26.69 16.46 -21.01
C LEU A 227 -25.49 15.77 -21.67
N LEU A 228 -24.47 15.44 -20.89
CA LEU A 228 -23.42 14.53 -21.35
C LEU A 228 -24.00 13.11 -21.30
N SER A 229 -24.92 12.80 -22.23
CA SER A 229 -25.31 11.43 -22.53
C SER A 229 -24.31 10.89 -23.54
N TYR A 230 -23.29 10.19 -23.03
CA TYR A 230 -22.54 9.25 -23.84
C TYR A 230 -23.31 7.94 -23.79
N GLU A 231 -23.83 7.55 -24.96
CA GLU A 231 -24.51 6.28 -25.18
C GLU A 231 -23.53 5.10 -25.06
N ASP A 232 -24.13 3.97 -24.70
CA ASP A 232 -23.65 2.60 -24.80
C ASP A 232 -22.56 2.13 -23.80
N ASP A 233 -23.03 1.52 -22.70
CA ASP A 233 -22.88 0.07 -22.52
C ASP A 233 -23.53 -0.42 -21.20
N ASP A 234 -24.43 -1.37 -21.37
CA ASP A 234 -25.40 -1.94 -20.44
C ASP A 234 -24.81 -2.84 -19.33
N LYS A 235 -23.80 -2.36 -18.60
CA LYS A 235 -23.25 -3.10 -17.44
C LYS A 235 -23.00 -2.18 -16.24
N GLY A 236 -24.05 -2.09 -15.41
CA GLY A 236 -24.01 -1.91 -13.95
C GLY A 236 -22.85 -1.08 -13.39
N LYS A 237 -23.02 0.24 -13.35
CA LYS A 237 -22.16 1.16 -12.59
C LYS A 237 -22.39 0.97 -11.08
N PRO A 238 -21.41 0.53 -10.27
CA PRO A 238 -21.58 0.35 -8.82
C PRO A 238 -21.78 1.67 -8.04
N TRP A 239 -21.65 2.80 -8.72
CA TRP A 239 -21.84 4.16 -8.19
C TRP A 239 -23.22 4.74 -8.48
N ALA A 240 -24.14 3.98 -9.09
CA ALA A 240 -25.57 4.30 -9.17
C ALA A 240 -26.33 3.75 -7.93
N LEU A 241 -25.72 3.82 -6.75
CA LEU A 241 -26.42 3.52 -5.50
C LEU A 241 -27.25 4.76 -5.11
N PRO A 242 -28.51 4.59 -4.67
CA PRO A 242 -29.29 5.69 -4.10
C PRO A 242 -28.49 6.32 -2.95
N SER A 243 -28.46 7.66 -2.88
CA SER A 243 -27.75 8.38 -1.83
C SER A 243 -28.17 7.88 -0.44
N GLU A 244 -27.25 7.90 0.53
CA GLU A 244 -27.32 7.28 1.87
C GLU A 244 -28.61 7.54 2.70
N GLY A 245 -29.54 8.37 2.24
CA GLY A 245 -30.82 8.66 2.91
C GLY A 245 -32.05 7.87 2.43
N GLU A 246 -32.01 7.15 1.30
CA GLU A 246 -33.21 6.48 0.75
C GLU A 246 -33.29 4.96 1.05
N ARG A 247 -32.25 4.38 1.65
CA ARG A 247 -32.19 2.94 2.02
C ARG A 247 -31.83 2.69 3.48
N THR A 248 -32.23 3.56 4.40
CA THR A 248 -32.36 3.09 5.78
C THR A 248 -33.60 2.21 5.83
N VAL A 249 -33.42 0.91 5.63
CA VAL A 249 -34.38 -0.07 6.13
C VAL A 249 -34.58 0.31 7.59
N ASP A 250 -35.78 0.78 7.92
CA ASP A 250 -36.08 1.35 9.22
C ASP A 250 -35.55 0.38 10.26
N LEU A 251 -34.66 0.78 11.17
CA LEU A 251 -33.91 -0.18 11.99
C LEU A 251 -34.85 -1.10 12.79
N LYS A 252 -36.04 -0.57 13.12
CA LYS A 252 -37.19 -1.29 13.68
C LYS A 252 -37.78 -2.32 12.70
N SER A 253 -37.97 -1.96 11.43
CA SER A 253 -38.42 -2.90 10.39
C SER A 253 -37.43 -4.05 10.16
N TRP A 254 -36.12 -3.80 10.27
CA TRP A 254 -35.10 -4.85 10.17
C TRP A 254 -35.07 -5.77 11.40
N GLN A 255 -35.19 -5.22 12.61
CA GLN A 255 -35.33 -6.03 13.83
C GLN A 255 -36.59 -6.90 13.81
N ASN A 256 -37.68 -6.40 13.22
CA ASN A 256 -38.93 -7.14 13.03
C ASN A 256 -38.89 -8.15 11.86
N SER A 257 -37.85 -8.11 11.02
CA SER A 257 -37.64 -9.05 9.91
C SER A 257 -36.91 -10.33 10.32
N ALA A 258 -36.39 -10.38 11.55
CA ALA A 258 -35.77 -11.59 12.09
C ALA A 258 -36.85 -12.65 12.41
N PRO A 259 -36.66 -13.91 12.00
CA PRO A 259 -37.66 -14.96 12.23
C PRO A 259 -37.97 -15.14 13.74
N THR A 260 -39.26 -15.23 14.06
CA THR A 260 -39.76 -15.49 15.42
C THR A 260 -39.96 -16.99 15.63
N VAL A 261 -39.91 -17.44 16.89
CA VAL A 261 -40.10 -18.86 17.25
C VAL A 261 -41.47 -19.36 16.80
N GLU A 262 -42.50 -18.52 16.89
CA GLU A 262 -43.86 -18.79 16.39
C GLU A 262 -43.90 -19.04 14.87
N LEU A 263 -43.11 -18.30 14.08
CA LEU A 263 -43.00 -18.51 12.63
C LEU A 263 -42.34 -19.85 12.30
N ILE A 264 -41.36 -20.27 13.12
CA ILE A 264 -40.71 -21.57 12.97
C ILE A 264 -41.71 -22.68 13.34
N GLN A 265 -42.47 -22.52 14.41
CA GLN A 265 -43.53 -23.46 14.80
C GLN A 265 -44.64 -23.56 13.74
N SER A 266 -45.06 -22.46 13.12
CA SER A 266 -46.06 -22.51 12.05
C SER A 266 -45.52 -23.24 10.82
N GLN A 267 -44.28 -22.94 10.41
CA GLN A 267 -43.62 -23.63 9.30
C GLN A 267 -43.48 -25.13 9.53
N LEU A 268 -43.21 -25.57 10.76
CA LEU A 268 -43.18 -26.98 11.11
C LEU A 268 -44.56 -27.63 11.18
N LYS A 269 -45.62 -26.87 11.51
CA LYS A 269 -47.01 -27.38 11.46
C LYS A 269 -47.44 -27.58 10.01
N ASP A 270 -47.12 -26.66 9.11
CA ASP A 270 -47.43 -26.78 7.67
C ASP A 270 -46.71 -28.00 7.04
N ASP A 271 -45.47 -28.28 7.46
CA ASP A 271 -44.69 -29.44 7.00
C ASP A 271 -45.26 -30.80 7.48
N LYS A 272 -46.25 -30.82 8.39
CA LYS A 272 -46.96 -32.07 8.78
C LYS A 272 -47.90 -32.56 7.70
N ASP A 273 -48.45 -31.64 6.92
CA ASP A 273 -49.38 -31.93 5.83
C ASP A 273 -48.63 -32.38 4.56
N GLU A 274 -47.30 -32.26 4.53
CA GLU A 274 -46.46 -32.71 3.42
C GLU A 274 -46.20 -34.24 3.51
N GLU A 275 -46.60 -34.99 2.48
CA GLU A 275 -46.45 -36.45 2.44
C GLU A 275 -45.02 -36.91 2.09
N ASP A 276 -44.26 -36.12 1.32
CA ASP A 276 -42.89 -36.45 0.92
C ASP A 276 -41.87 -36.12 2.05
N PRO A 277 -41.18 -37.12 2.61
CA PRO A 277 -40.19 -36.90 3.66
C PRO A 277 -39.01 -36.02 3.23
N SER A 278 -38.65 -35.98 1.94
CA SER A 278 -37.50 -35.23 1.44
C SER A 278 -37.74 -33.71 1.43
N LEU A 279 -39.01 -33.30 1.32
CA LEU A 279 -39.41 -31.88 1.25
C LEU A 279 -39.61 -31.24 2.63
N LYS A 280 -39.67 -32.05 3.70
CA LYS A 280 -39.79 -31.54 5.07
C LYS A 280 -38.56 -30.75 5.47
N ARG A 281 -38.75 -29.51 5.93
CA ARG A 281 -37.66 -28.58 6.27
C ARG A 281 -36.82 -29.09 7.44
N LYS A 282 -37.38 -29.96 8.30
CA LYS A 282 -36.63 -30.65 9.36
C LYS A 282 -35.50 -31.54 8.85
N ASN A 283 -35.59 -32.05 7.62
CA ASN A 283 -34.54 -32.86 7.01
C ASN A 283 -33.49 -32.01 6.28
N MET A 284 -33.76 -30.71 6.08
CA MET A 284 -32.80 -29.78 5.49
C MET A 284 -31.81 -29.27 6.54
N LYS A 285 -30.56 -29.76 6.48
CA LYS A 285 -29.47 -29.33 7.38
C LYS A 285 -29.32 -27.81 7.52
N PRO A 286 -29.39 -26.99 6.44
CA PRO A 286 -29.29 -25.53 6.56
C PRO A 286 -30.44 -24.90 7.35
N TYR A 287 -31.64 -25.50 7.31
CA TYR A 287 -32.80 -25.02 8.05
C TYR A 287 -32.64 -25.33 9.54
N VAL A 288 -32.28 -26.58 9.89
CA VAL A 288 -31.96 -27.01 11.26
C VAL A 288 -30.91 -26.11 11.92
N TRP A 289 -29.85 -25.77 11.19
CA TRP A 289 -28.80 -24.89 11.72
C TRP A 289 -29.28 -23.44 11.94
N LYS A 290 -30.17 -22.93 11.09
CA LYS A 290 -30.74 -21.59 11.25
C LYS A 290 -31.72 -21.55 12.42
N THR A 291 -32.59 -22.55 12.55
CA THR A 291 -33.58 -22.64 13.64
C THR A 291 -32.89 -22.76 15.00
N LEU A 292 -31.87 -23.61 15.14
CA LEU A 292 -31.11 -23.75 16.39
C LEU A 292 -30.45 -22.43 16.84
N ARG A 293 -29.89 -21.63 15.90
CA ARG A 293 -29.31 -20.32 16.24
C ARG A 293 -30.35 -19.29 16.67
N VAL A 294 -31.55 -19.34 16.11
CA VAL A 294 -32.67 -18.48 16.51
C VAL A 294 -33.18 -18.89 17.90
N LEU A 295 -33.34 -20.20 18.13
CA LEU A 295 -33.80 -20.75 19.42
C LEU A 295 -32.78 -20.51 20.54
N GLN A 296 -31.49 -20.64 20.29
CA GLN A 296 -30.44 -20.36 21.29
C GLN A 296 -30.56 -18.95 21.88
N ARG A 297 -31.00 -17.98 21.08
CA ARG A 297 -31.14 -16.58 21.52
C ARG A 297 -32.49 -16.28 22.18
N LYS A 298 -33.56 -16.97 21.79
CA LYS A 298 -34.93 -16.66 22.23
C LYS A 298 -35.46 -17.62 23.30
N ASN A 299 -35.14 -18.91 23.24
CA ASN A 299 -35.58 -19.91 24.21
C ASN A 299 -34.59 -21.10 24.30
N PHE A 300 -33.65 -21.01 25.25
CA PHE A 300 -32.58 -21.97 25.43
C PHE A 300 -33.07 -23.34 25.94
N LEU A 301 -34.20 -23.39 26.67
CA LEU A 301 -34.74 -24.64 27.22
C LEU A 301 -35.20 -25.60 26.12
N LEU A 302 -35.76 -25.06 25.02
CA LEU A 302 -36.15 -25.85 23.86
C LEU A 302 -34.94 -26.48 23.16
N VAL A 303 -33.79 -25.79 23.13
CA VAL A 303 -32.54 -26.32 22.54
C VAL A 303 -32.04 -27.53 23.30
N ARG A 304 -32.14 -27.53 24.64
CA ARG A 304 -31.75 -28.67 25.47
C ARG A 304 -32.61 -29.91 25.18
N ARG A 305 -33.92 -29.74 25.02
CA ARG A 305 -34.85 -30.83 24.69
C ARG A 305 -34.60 -31.40 23.29
N ILE A 306 -34.39 -30.52 22.30
CA ILE A 306 -34.03 -30.93 20.93
C ILE A 306 -32.72 -31.75 20.92
N ALA A 307 -31.75 -31.41 21.78
CA ALA A 307 -30.51 -32.16 21.91
C ALA A 307 -30.71 -33.57 22.50
N GLU A 308 -31.69 -33.75 23.39
CA GLU A 308 -32.07 -35.05 23.96
C GLU A 308 -32.76 -35.96 22.91
N GLU A 309 -33.52 -35.37 21.98
CA GLU A 309 -34.21 -36.06 20.87
C GLU A 309 -33.41 -36.08 19.55
N ARG A 310 -32.07 -36.20 19.62
CA ARG A 310 -31.16 -36.30 18.45
C ARG A 310 -31.35 -35.19 17.39
N PHE A 311 -31.68 -33.98 17.81
CA PHE A 311 -31.89 -32.80 16.96
C PHE A 311 -33.11 -32.87 16.05
N ASP A 312 -34.14 -33.65 16.38
CA ASP A 312 -35.43 -33.55 15.71
C ASP A 312 -36.13 -32.23 16.08
N LEU A 313 -36.53 -31.45 15.07
CA LEU A 313 -37.17 -30.16 15.26
C LEU A 313 -38.64 -30.31 15.67
N ASP A 314 -39.25 -31.49 15.49
CA ASP A 314 -40.65 -31.74 15.90
C ASP A 314 -40.85 -31.63 17.42
N ALA A 315 -39.78 -31.77 18.21
CA ALA A 315 -39.72 -31.53 19.65
C ALA A 315 -40.13 -30.10 20.06
N ILE A 316 -40.06 -29.15 19.11
CA ILE A 316 -40.47 -27.75 19.32
C ILE A 316 -42.01 -27.64 19.39
N LEU A 317 -42.74 -28.51 18.70
CA LEU A 317 -44.20 -28.49 18.63
C LEU A 317 -44.88 -29.17 19.81
N THR A 318 -44.18 -30.08 20.49
CA THR A 318 -44.68 -30.80 21.66
C THR A 318 -44.57 -29.99 22.95
N ALA A 319 -43.73 -28.94 22.96
CA ALA A 319 -43.49 -28.08 24.11
C ALA A 319 -44.69 -27.20 24.51
N ASP A 320 -45.48 -26.72 23.55
CA ASP A 320 -46.68 -25.91 23.82
C ASP A 320 -47.75 -26.67 24.63
N LYS A 321 -47.72 -28.01 24.62
CA LYS A 321 -48.70 -28.81 25.38
C LYS A 321 -48.38 -28.94 26.87
N SER A 322 -47.13 -28.66 27.28
CA SER A 322 -46.71 -28.79 28.68
C SER A 322 -46.84 -27.51 29.52
N GLU A 323 -47.08 -26.35 28.89
CA GLU A 323 -47.24 -25.07 29.61
C GLU A 323 -48.71 -24.67 29.83
N ASN A 324 -49.68 -25.43 29.30
CA ASN A 324 -51.12 -25.13 29.43
C ASN A 324 -51.87 -26.04 30.42
N ASP A 325 -51.17 -26.86 31.21
CA ASP A 325 -51.76 -27.78 32.19
C ASP A 325 -51.35 -27.49 33.66
N HIS A 326 -50.94 -26.24 33.95
CA HIS A 326 -50.77 -25.74 35.33
C HIS A 326 -51.32 -24.34 35.54
#